data_AF-A0A9P5QA86-F1
#
_entry.id   AF-A0A9P5QA86-F1
#
_cell.length_a   1.000
_cell.length_b   1.000
_cell.length_c   1.000
_cell.angle_alpha   90.00
_cell.angle_beta   90.00
_cell.angle_gamma   90.00
#
_symmetry.space_group_name_H-M   'P 1'
#
loop_
_entity.id
_entity.type
_entity.pdbx_description
1 polymer ?
#
loop_
_entity_poly.entity_id
_entity_poly.type
_entity_poly.pdbx_seq_one_letter_code
_entity_poly.pdbx_strand_id
1 'polypeptide(L)'
;MSRNFRNNFMKHWFVVEAIPIWCIVGIVVTGGSFFAFRSAMGPTIQWTKVNATPWNDIRPNQSTKLIQVDQKFDEQWRREKL
;
A
#
# COMPACT_ATOMS: atom_id res chain seq x y z
N MET A 1 8.79 13.43 33.28
CA MET A 1 10.02 12.65 32.99
C MET A 1 11.21 13.59 33.11
N SER A 2 12.16 13.33 34.01
CA SER A 2 13.31 14.22 34.22
C SER A 2 14.12 14.38 32.93
N ARG A 3 14.54 15.61 32.60
CA ARG A 3 15.30 15.94 31.38
C ARG A 3 16.57 15.08 31.25
N ASN A 4 17.14 14.68 32.39
CA ASN A 4 18.31 13.80 32.49
C ASN A 4 18.00 12.35 32.06
N PHE A 5 16.80 11.83 32.36
CA PHE A 5 16.38 10.50 31.93
C PHE A 5 16.19 10.42 30.42
N ARG A 6 15.53 11.44 29.83
CA ARG A 6 15.34 11.54 28.37
C ARG A 6 16.68 11.63 27.64
N ASN A 7 17.62 12.43 28.13
CA ASN A 7 18.92 12.60 27.48
C ASN A 7 19.77 11.34 27.51
N ASN A 8 19.78 10.58 28.61
CA ASN A 8 20.53 9.31 28.68
C ASN A 8 19.89 8.23 27.80
N PHE A 9 18.57 8.19 27.70
CA PHE A 9 17.87 7.28 26.81
C PHE A 9 18.16 7.59 25.32
N MET A 10 18.07 8.86 24.91
CA MET A 10 18.31 9.28 23.52
C MET A 10 19.76 9.03 23.06
N LYS A 11 20.74 9.03 23.97
CA LYS A 11 22.14 8.73 23.60
C LYS A 11 22.32 7.33 23.01
N HIS A 12 21.61 6.33 23.52
CA HIS A 12 21.70 4.95 23.02
C HIS A 12 20.83 4.70 21.78
N TRP A 13 19.73 5.46 21.63
CA TRP A 13 18.81 5.31 20.50
C TRP A 13 19.26 6.08 19.24
N PHE A 14 20.06 7.14 19.41
CA PHE A 14 20.60 7.98 18.33
C PHE A 14 22.12 7.85 18.18
N VAL A 15 22.71 6.72 18.59
CA VAL A 15 24.10 6.39 18.25
C VAL A 15 24.23 6.25 16.73
N VAL A 16 25.36 6.69 16.17
CA VAL A 16 25.69 6.54 14.73
C VAL A 16 25.46 5.11 14.22
N GLU A 17 25.69 4.10 15.05
CA GLU A 17 25.51 2.68 14.71
C GLU A 17 24.05 2.23 14.66
N ALA A 18 23.15 2.90 15.39
CA ALA A 18 21.72 2.59 15.39
C ALA A 18 20.99 3.24 14.20
N ILE A 19 21.53 4.32 13.64
CA ILE A 19 20.94 5.05 12.50
C ILE A 19 20.71 4.12 11.30
N PRO A 20 21.68 3.29 10.85
CA PRO A 20 21.45 2.33 9.77
C PRO A 20 20.29 1.37 10.03
N ILE A 21 20.13 0.88 11.26
CA ILE A 21 19.07 -0.06 11.63
C ILE A 21 17.71 0.63 11.49
N TRP A 22 17.55 1.83 12.04
CA TRP A 22 16.31 2.60 11.91
C TRP A 22 15.97 2.96 10.46
N CYS A 23 16.97 3.27 9.64
CA CYS A 23 16.77 3.52 8.22
C CYS A 23 16.22 2.28 7.50
N ILE A 24 16.83 1.11 7.70
CA ILE A 24 16.39 -0.13 7.06
C ILE A 24 15.00 -0.52 7.54
N VAL A 25 14.78 -0.55 8.86
CA VAL A 25 13.47 -0.90 9.44
C VAL A 25 12.40 0.08 8.95
N GLY A 26 12.71 1.38 8.94
CA GLY A 26 11.82 2.41 8.44
C GLY A 26 11.44 2.21 6.97
N ILE A 27 12.43 1.92 6.11
CA ILE A 27 12.21 1.64 4.68
C ILE A 27 11.36 0.38 4.50
N VAL A 28 11.66 -0.70 5.21
CA VAL A 28 10.94 -1.98 5.09
C VAL A 28 9.50 -1.84 5.55
N VAL A 29 9.26 -1.25 6.72
CA VAL A 29 7.90 -1.07 7.26
C VAL A 29 7.09 -0.12 6.38
N THR A 30 7.68 0.99 5.95
CA THR A 30 6.99 1.96 5.08
C THR A 30 6.71 1.36 3.71
N GLY A 31 7.69 0.72 3.09
CA GLY A 31 7.57 0.07 1.78
C GLY A 31 6.58 -1.09 1.79
N GLY A 32 6.63 -1.94 2.82
CA GLY A 32 5.69 -3.04 3.02
C GLY A 32 4.26 -2.55 3.22
N SER A 33 4.07 -1.53 4.07
CA SER A 33 2.76 -0.93 4.30
C SER A 33 2.20 -0.28 3.04
N PHE A 34 3.04 0.46 2.30
CA PHE A 34 2.65 1.06 1.03
C PHE A 34 2.26 -0.01 0.00
N PHE A 35 3.03 -1.09 -0.12
CA PHE A 35 2.73 -2.17 -1.03
C PHE A 35 1.44 -2.91 -0.66
N ALA A 36 1.21 -3.18 0.62
CA ALA A 36 -0.01 -3.79 1.12
C ALA A 36 -1.24 -2.89 0.85
N PHE A 37 -1.13 -1.59 1.14
CA PHE A 37 -2.17 -0.61 0.86
C PHE A 37 -2.49 -0.54 -0.64
N ARG A 38 -1.47 -0.43 -1.49
CA ARG A 38 -1.58 -0.44 -2.95
C ARG A 38 -2.27 -1.72 -3.45
N SER A 39 -1.97 -2.86 -2.84
CA SER A 39 -2.53 -4.17 -3.21
C SER A 39 -4.00 -4.30 -2.79
N ALA A 40 -4.33 -3.85 -1.59
CA ALA A 40 -5.69 -3.87 -1.06
C ALA A 40 -6.63 -2.96 -1.87
N MET A 41 -6.11 -1.83 -2.38
CA MET A 41 -6.86 -0.87 -3.20
C MET A 41 -6.73 -1.10 -4.72
N GLY A 42 -6.14 -2.22 -5.15
CA GLY A 42 -6.04 -2.53 -6.57
C GLY A 42 -7.42 -2.72 -7.22
N PRO A 43 -7.57 -2.42 -8.53
CA PRO A 43 -8.80 -2.65 -9.29
C PRO A 43 -9.01 -4.14 -9.60
N THR A 44 -8.87 -5.00 -8.59
CA THR A 44 -9.08 -6.44 -8.73
C THR A 44 -10.57 -6.76 -8.65
N ILE A 45 -11.00 -7.81 -9.36
CA ILE A 45 -12.36 -8.30 -9.27
C ILE A 45 -12.46 -9.13 -7.99
N GLN A 46 -13.18 -8.64 -6.99
CA GLN A 46 -13.36 -9.30 -5.70
C GLN A 46 -14.84 -9.37 -5.34
N TRP A 47 -15.25 -10.50 -4.78
CA TRP A 47 -16.58 -10.66 -4.21
C TRP A 47 -16.68 -9.88 -2.91
N THR A 48 -17.77 -9.11 -2.77
CA THR A 48 -18.10 -8.44 -1.52
C THR A 48 -19.51 -8.82 -1.12
N LYS A 49 -19.85 -8.64 0.16
CA LYS A 49 -21.21 -8.92 0.65
C LYS A 49 -22.26 -8.03 -0.05
N VAL A 50 -21.85 -6.84 -0.49
CA VAL A 50 -22.70 -5.85 -1.17
C VAL A 50 -22.79 -6.12 -2.67
N ASN A 51 -21.75 -6.71 -3.29
CA ASN A 51 -21.73 -7.04 -4.72
C ASN A 51 -21.22 -8.48 -4.96
N ALA A 52 -22.16 -9.41 -5.12
CA ALA A 52 -21.86 -10.82 -5.38
C ALA A 52 -21.40 -11.10 -6.82
N THR A 53 -21.62 -10.17 -7.76
CA THR A 53 -21.30 -10.35 -9.19
C THR A 53 -20.53 -9.14 -9.74
N PRO A 54 -19.30 -8.89 -9.25
CA PRO A 54 -18.52 -7.69 -9.57
C PRO A 54 -18.16 -7.57 -11.06
N TRP A 55 -18.19 -8.68 -11.82
CA TRP A 55 -17.90 -8.67 -13.26
C TRP A 55 -19.02 -8.05 -14.11
N ASN A 56 -20.25 -7.97 -13.61
CA ASN A 56 -21.38 -7.40 -14.36
C ASN A 56 -21.27 -5.88 -14.55
N ASP A 57 -20.47 -5.20 -13.72
CA ASP A 57 -20.25 -3.76 -13.80
C ASP A 57 -19.14 -3.39 -14.80
N ILE A 58 -18.43 -4.37 -15.36
CA ILE A 58 -17.27 -4.15 -16.24
C ILE A 58 -17.77 -4.06 -17.68
N ARG A 59 -17.46 -2.94 -18.34
CA ARG A 59 -17.81 -2.76 -19.75
C ARG A 59 -16.78 -3.40 -20.68
N PRO A 60 -17.16 -3.84 -21.89
CA PRO A 60 -16.23 -4.45 -22.83
C PRO A 60 -15.04 -3.56 -23.23
N ASN A 61 -15.20 -2.24 -23.16
CA ASN A 61 -14.18 -1.25 -23.50
C ASN A 61 -13.31 -0.83 -22.29
N GLN A 62 -13.43 -1.51 -21.14
CA GLN A 62 -12.72 -1.16 -19.91
C GLN A 62 -11.63 -2.17 -19.51
N SER A 63 -10.48 -1.64 -19.10
CA SER A 63 -9.42 -2.42 -18.46
C SER A 63 -9.71 -2.67 -16.98
N THR A 64 -9.52 -3.91 -16.53
CA THR A 64 -9.42 -4.25 -15.10
C THR A 64 -7.98 -4.35 -14.61
N LYS A 65 -7.01 -4.39 -15.53
CA LYS A 65 -5.59 -4.55 -15.20
C LYS A 65 -4.93 -3.19 -15.01
N LEU A 66 -4.02 -3.11 -14.05
CA LEU A 66 -3.18 -1.92 -13.82
C LEU A 66 -2.21 -1.65 -14.99
N ILE A 67 -1.78 -2.70 -15.68
CA ILE A 67 -0.84 -2.64 -16.80
C ILE A 67 -1.38 -3.49 -17.94
N GLN A 68 -1.37 -2.96 -19.15
CA GLN A 68 -1.79 -3.62 -20.37
C GLN A 68 -0.65 -3.55 -21.39
N VAL A 69 -0.25 -4.70 -21.92
CA VAL A 69 0.87 -4.79 -22.88
C VAL A 69 0.34 -4.78 -24.31
N ASP A 70 -0.69 -5.59 -24.60
CA ASP A 70 -1.15 -5.81 -25.99
C ASP A 70 -2.50 -5.16 -26.31
N GLN A 71 -3.44 -5.13 -25.37
CA GLN A 71 -4.79 -4.61 -25.61
C GLN A 71 -4.93 -3.18 -25.09
N LYS A 72 -5.25 -2.24 -25.99
CA LYS A 72 -5.57 -0.85 -25.64
C LYS A 72 -7.06 -0.72 -25.41
N PHE A 73 -7.43 -0.30 -24.21
CA PHE A 73 -8.80 0.01 -23.83
C PHE A 73 -8.91 1.51 -23.60
N ASP A 74 -10.06 2.09 -23.92
CA ASP A 74 -10.29 3.53 -23.82
C ASP A 74 -10.42 3.99 -22.37
N GLU A 75 -10.88 3.10 -21.49
CA GLU A 75 -11.21 3.42 -20.10
C GLU A 75 -10.63 2.40 -19.11
N GLN A 76 -10.38 2.84 -17.87
CA GLN A 76 -10.02 1.97 -16.75
C GLN A 76 -11.23 1.76 -15.85
N TRP A 77 -11.54 0.50 -15.56
CA TRP A 77 -12.56 0.15 -14.59
C TRP A 77 -12.05 0.45 -13.17
N ARG A 78 -12.90 1.08 -12.36
CA ARG A 78 -12.64 1.38 -10.95
C ARG A 78 -13.70 0.72 -10.08
N ARG A 79 -13.26 0.07 -9.00
CA ARG A 79 -14.16 -0.48 -7.99
C ARG A 79 -14.74 0.66 -7.14
N GLU A 80 -16.03 0.96 -7.33
CA GLU A 80 -16.73 1.98 -6.54
C GLU A 80 -17.35 1.41 -5.25
N LYS A 81 -17.63 0.11 -5.22
CA LYS A 81 -18.32 -0.58 -4.12
C LYS A 81 -17.35 -1.53 -3.41
N LEU A 82 -17.16 -1.36 -2.12
CA LEU A 82 -16.41 -2.26 -1.22
C LEU A 82 -17.37 -3.00 -0.29
#